data_AF-A0A0D8FQP9-F1
#
_entry.id   AF-A0A0D8FQP9-F1
#
_cell.length_a   1.000
_cell.length_b   1.000
_cell.length_c   1.000
_cell.angle_alpha   90.00
_cell.angle_beta   90.00
_cell.angle_gamma   90.00
#
_symmetry.space_group_name_H-M   'P 1'
#
loop_
_entity.id
_entity.type
_entity.pdbx_description
1 polymer ?
#
loop_
_entity_poly.entity_id
_entity_poly.type
_entity_poly.pdbx_seq_one_letter_code
_entity_poly.pdbx_strand_id
1 'polypeptide(L)'
;MAHFSENGWQTSARIRTLEFDDDESFTFVRDTNSIETEAALDGIYVIRTSVSQEELDDAKAIEAYKGLSVVERNFRNLKAIDLDLRPIYHYSENRVRAHVFLSMLALYVTWHMREALAPLMFADEEIPEHHDPVAPALRSRAAELKDATKRGADGEPIHSFGTLLAHLGTLTRNTVEFTQGVIIEQLSVPTPLQRQVFELIGSPIPITIGGKSTEQKH
;
A
#
# COMPACT_ATOMS: atom_id res chain seq x y z
N MET A 1 34.13 -6.06 -40.98
CA MET A 1 34.65 -7.43 -41.20
C MET A 1 35.26 -7.87 -39.88
N ALA A 2 34.44 -8.41 -38.98
CA ALA A 2 34.87 -8.75 -37.62
C ALA A 2 35.39 -10.19 -37.62
N HIS A 3 36.67 -10.34 -37.31
CA HIS A 3 37.27 -11.63 -37.02
C HIS A 3 36.72 -12.13 -35.68
N PHE A 4 36.01 -13.27 -35.71
CA PHE A 4 35.73 -14.06 -34.52
C PHE A 4 36.98 -14.86 -34.17
N SER A 5 37.53 -14.63 -32.98
CA SER A 5 38.57 -15.46 -32.37
C SER A 5 37.90 -16.51 -31.50
N GLU A 6 38.30 -17.76 -31.70
CA GLU A 6 37.88 -18.93 -30.93
C GLU A 6 38.43 -18.88 -29.49
N ASN A 7 37.59 -19.38 -28.57
CA ASN A 7 37.88 -19.77 -27.18
C ASN A 7 38.04 -18.64 -26.15
N GLY A 8 36.94 -18.34 -25.46
CA GLY A 8 36.87 -17.51 -24.26
C GLY A 8 35.42 -17.10 -23.99
N TRP A 9 34.77 -17.72 -23.00
CA TRP A 9 33.38 -17.38 -22.65
C TRP A 9 33.32 -15.99 -21.99
N GLN A 10 33.28 -14.91 -22.78
CA GLN A 10 33.09 -13.56 -22.25
C GLN A 10 31.62 -13.36 -21.87
N THR A 11 31.35 -13.30 -20.57
CA THR A 11 30.05 -12.88 -20.05
C THR A 11 30.18 -11.44 -19.56
N SER A 12 29.61 -10.48 -20.29
CA SER A 12 29.67 -9.06 -19.89
C SER A 12 28.69 -8.79 -18.75
N ALA A 13 29.21 -8.45 -17.57
CA ALA A 13 28.42 -7.83 -16.51
C ALA A 13 28.51 -6.31 -16.66
N ARG A 14 27.44 -5.58 -16.32
CA ARG A 14 27.20 -4.15 -16.65
C ARG A 14 28.37 -3.17 -16.48
N ILE A 15 29.36 -3.46 -15.62
CA ILE A 15 30.56 -2.62 -15.36
C ILE A 15 31.90 -3.41 -15.32
N ARG A 16 31.89 -4.70 -15.65
CA ARG A 16 33.07 -5.56 -15.57
C ARG A 16 33.10 -6.56 -16.73
N THR A 17 34.28 -6.69 -17.32
CA THR A 17 34.59 -7.77 -18.24
C THR A 17 35.24 -8.90 -17.44
N LEU A 18 34.70 -10.10 -17.59
CA LEU A 18 35.21 -11.30 -16.96
C LEU A 18 35.85 -12.16 -18.03
N GLU A 19 37.12 -12.51 -17.82
CA GLU A 19 37.83 -13.49 -18.63
C GLU A 19 38.11 -14.73 -17.80
N PHE A 20 37.78 -15.88 -18.40
CA PHE A 20 38.02 -17.19 -17.85
C PHE A 20 39.04 -17.87 -18.76
N ASP A 21 40.18 -18.26 -18.18
CA ASP A 21 41.14 -19.13 -18.85
C ASP A 21 40.83 -20.59 -18.47
N ASP A 22 41.08 -21.54 -19.36
CA ASP A 22 40.70 -22.96 -19.18
C ASP A 22 41.48 -23.65 -18.03
N ASP A 23 42.44 -22.95 -17.39
CA ASP A 23 43.20 -23.40 -16.22
C ASP A 23 43.08 -22.39 -15.05
N GLU A 24 42.20 -22.69 -14.09
CA GLU A 24 42.06 -22.18 -12.69
C GLU A 24 42.20 -20.66 -12.41
N SER A 25 42.31 -19.80 -13.42
CA SER A 25 42.53 -18.37 -13.23
C SER A 25 41.34 -17.53 -13.70
N PHE A 26 40.89 -16.65 -12.80
CA PHE A 26 39.80 -15.70 -13.03
C PHE A 26 40.39 -14.29 -13.01
N THR A 27 40.27 -13.58 -14.13
CA THR A 27 40.62 -12.16 -14.21
C THR A 27 39.37 -11.33 -14.48
N PHE A 28 39.24 -10.25 -13.69
CA PHE A 28 38.20 -9.25 -13.93
C PHE A 28 38.86 -7.91 -14.19
N VAL A 29 38.45 -7.26 -15.27
CA VAL A 29 38.87 -5.90 -15.60
C VAL A 29 37.65 -4.99 -15.47
N ARG A 30 37.85 -3.84 -14.84
CA ARG A 30 36.82 -2.80 -14.75
C ARG A 30 36.65 -2.20 -16.15
N ASP A 31 35.42 -2.18 -16.64
CA ASP A 31 35.12 -1.50 -17.89
C ASP A 31 35.04 0.00 -17.61
N THR A 32 36.17 0.69 -17.78
CA THR A 32 36.30 2.11 -17.50
C THR A 32 35.32 2.96 -18.33
N ASN A 33 35.02 2.57 -19.57
CA ASN A 33 34.04 3.27 -20.41
C ASN A 33 32.62 3.12 -19.87
N SER A 34 32.25 1.90 -19.44
CA SER A 34 30.94 1.68 -18.81
C SER A 34 30.81 2.44 -17.48
N ILE A 35 31.88 2.45 -16.69
CA ILE A 35 31.96 3.20 -15.43
C ILE A 35 31.87 4.70 -15.66
N GLU A 36 32.57 5.25 -16.66
CA GLU A 36 32.50 6.68 -17.00
C GLU A 36 31.12 7.07 -17.54
N THR A 37 30.47 6.19 -18.31
CA THR A 37 29.10 6.40 -18.80
C THR A 37 28.09 6.35 -17.65
N GLU A 38 28.25 5.42 -16.70
CA GLU A 38 27.39 5.31 -15.52
C GLU A 38 27.63 6.48 -14.55
N ALA A 39 28.88 6.89 -14.34
CA ALA A 39 29.23 8.06 -13.55
C ALA A 39 28.76 9.39 -14.18
N ALA A 40 28.70 9.48 -15.51
CA ALA A 40 28.08 10.61 -16.21
C ALA A 40 26.55 10.66 -16.04
N LEU A 41 25.94 9.53 -15.69
CA LEU A 41 24.53 9.39 -15.36
C LEU A 41 24.27 9.36 -13.84
N ASP A 42 25.30 9.50 -13.00
CA ASP A 42 25.13 9.52 -11.55
C ASP A 42 24.29 10.73 -11.15
N GLY A 43 23.15 10.46 -10.51
CA GLY A 43 22.14 11.46 -10.15
C GLY A 43 21.07 11.70 -11.22
N ILE A 44 21.15 11.05 -12.39
CA ILE A 44 20.14 11.09 -13.45
C ILE A 44 19.26 9.84 -13.37
N TYR A 45 17.96 10.03 -13.20
CA TYR A 45 16.99 8.93 -13.23
C TYR A 45 16.52 8.69 -14.67
N VAL A 46 16.91 7.55 -15.26
CA VAL A 46 16.46 7.18 -16.61
C VAL A 46 15.32 6.17 -16.52
N ILE A 47 14.14 6.57 -16.97
CA ILE A 47 12.97 5.69 -17.08
C ILE A 47 12.92 5.13 -18.51
N ARG A 48 12.86 3.81 -18.63
CA ARG A 48 12.65 3.11 -19.90
C ARG A 48 11.34 2.35 -19.83
N THR A 49 10.50 2.53 -20.84
CA THR A 49 9.22 1.84 -20.98
C THR A 49 9.14 1.15 -22.35
N SER A 50 8.42 0.04 -22.42
CA SER A 50 8.10 -0.63 -23.70
C SER A 50 6.81 -0.11 -24.34
N VAL A 51 6.14 0.85 -23.68
CA VAL A 51 4.90 1.47 -24.16
C VAL A 51 5.25 2.59 -25.16
N SER A 52 4.41 2.79 -26.16
CA SER A 52 4.63 3.82 -27.17
C SER A 52 4.48 5.23 -26.58
N GLN A 53 5.14 6.23 -27.18
CA GLN A 53 5.05 7.62 -26.75
C GLN A 53 3.65 8.23 -26.93
N GLU A 54 2.86 7.70 -27.87
CA GLU A 54 1.46 8.11 -28.08
C GLU A 54 0.55 7.65 -26.93
N GLU A 55 0.85 6.51 -26.31
CA GLU A 55 0.09 5.95 -25.19
C GLU A 55 0.60 6.45 -23.84
N LEU A 56 1.92 6.63 -23.69
CA LEU A 56 2.56 7.04 -22.46
C LEU A 56 3.63 8.11 -22.74
N ASP A 57 3.23 9.36 -22.55
CA ASP A 57 4.16 10.49 -22.59
C ASP A 57 5.15 10.48 -21.40
N ASP A 58 6.19 11.29 -21.51
CA ASP A 58 7.28 11.35 -20.53
C ASP A 58 6.77 11.64 -19.11
N ALA A 59 5.79 12.54 -18.98
CA ALA A 59 5.25 12.93 -17.69
C ALA A 59 4.49 11.77 -17.04
N LYS A 60 3.64 11.08 -17.79
CA LYS A 60 2.92 9.89 -17.33
C LYS A 60 3.86 8.72 -17.03
N ALA A 61 4.95 8.57 -17.77
CA ALA A 61 5.95 7.55 -17.49
C ALA A 61 6.63 7.79 -16.13
N ILE A 62 6.97 9.05 -15.81
CA ILE A 62 7.50 9.44 -14.51
C ILE A 62 6.45 9.23 -13.41
N GLU A 63 5.20 9.63 -13.65
CA GLU A 63 4.11 9.47 -12.68
C GLU A 63 3.85 7.98 -12.37
N ALA A 64 3.75 7.13 -13.39
CA ALA A 64 3.58 5.70 -13.23
C ALA A 64 4.73 5.06 -12.44
N TYR A 65 5.97 5.47 -12.72
CA TYR A 65 7.13 5.03 -11.97
C TYR A 65 7.06 5.45 -10.49
N LYS A 66 6.73 6.72 -10.21
CA LYS A 66 6.53 7.22 -8.84
C LYS A 66 5.35 6.55 -8.12
N GLY A 67 4.32 6.15 -8.87
CA GLY A 67 3.18 5.38 -8.36
C GLY A 67 3.57 4.03 -7.75
N LEU A 68 4.69 3.43 -8.18
CA LEU A 68 5.20 2.18 -7.59
C LEU A 68 5.53 2.35 -6.10
N SER A 69 6.02 3.53 -5.70
CA SER A 69 6.29 3.85 -4.30
C SER A 69 5.03 3.81 -3.44
N VAL A 70 3.85 4.13 -4.02
CA VAL A 70 2.55 4.04 -3.33
C VAL A 70 2.21 2.58 -3.06
N VAL A 71 2.44 1.70 -4.03
CA VAL A 71 2.24 0.26 -3.88
C VAL A 71 3.13 -0.29 -2.77
N GLU A 72 4.42 0.02 -2.79
CA GLU A 72 5.36 -0.41 -1.74
C GLU A 72 4.98 0.12 -0.36
N ARG A 73 4.58 1.40 -0.27
CA ARG A 73 4.11 2.01 0.98
C ARG A 73 2.87 1.29 1.50
N ASN A 74 1.91 0.98 0.63
CA ASN A 74 0.70 0.26 0.99
C ASN A 74 1.01 -1.15 1.50
N PHE A 75 1.92 -1.88 0.86
CA PHE A 75 2.40 -3.18 1.35
C PHE A 75 3.14 -3.07 2.68
N ARG A 76 3.92 -2.01 2.90
CA ARG A 76 4.61 -1.76 4.16
C ARG A 76 3.63 -1.46 5.30
N ASN A 77 2.64 -0.59 5.04
CA ASN A 77 1.60 -0.25 6.01
C ASN A 77 0.79 -1.49 6.41
N LEU A 78 0.43 -2.33 5.43
CA LEU A 78 -0.25 -3.60 5.67
C LEU A 78 0.58 -4.53 6.58
N LYS A 79 1.88 -4.66 6.32
CA LYS A 79 2.76 -5.59 7.05
C LYS A 79 3.11 -5.11 8.45
N ALA A 80 3.27 -3.80 8.65
CA ALA A 80 3.92 -3.27 9.86
C ALA A 80 3.08 -2.31 10.70
N ILE A 81 2.02 -1.72 10.15
CA ILE A 81 1.31 -0.59 10.78
C ILE A 81 -0.16 -0.91 11.05
N ASP A 82 -0.89 -1.35 10.02
CA ASP A 82 -2.36 -1.43 10.09
C ASP A 82 -2.87 -2.83 10.47
N LEU A 83 -2.21 -3.90 10.03
CA LEU A 83 -2.70 -5.28 10.23
C LEU A 83 -1.75 -6.20 11.01
N ASP A 84 -0.61 -5.67 11.49
CA ASP A 84 0.46 -6.40 12.21
C ASP A 84 0.74 -7.81 11.62
N LEU A 85 0.73 -7.89 10.27
CA LEU A 85 1.13 -9.04 9.46
C LEU A 85 2.66 -9.20 9.56
N ARG A 86 3.18 -9.48 10.76
CA ARG A 86 4.58 -9.85 10.95
C ARG A 86 4.94 -11.04 10.06
N PRO A 87 6.24 -11.32 9.83
CA PRO A 87 6.64 -12.46 9.03
C PRO A 87 6.20 -13.75 9.72
N ILE A 88 5.04 -14.27 9.32
CA ILE A 88 4.64 -15.63 9.62
C ILE A 88 5.45 -16.47 8.64
N TYR A 89 6.54 -17.08 9.12
CA TYR A 89 7.34 -17.96 8.29
C TYR A 89 6.52 -19.17 7.89
N HIS A 90 6.08 -19.17 6.63
CA HIS A 90 5.35 -20.29 6.03
C HIS A 90 6.34 -21.21 5.33
N TYR A 91 6.32 -22.49 5.72
CA TYR A 91 7.22 -23.51 5.17
C TYR A 91 6.53 -24.43 4.15
N SER A 92 5.23 -24.26 3.90
CA SER A 92 4.48 -24.99 2.89
C SER A 92 3.88 -24.05 1.84
N GLU A 93 3.91 -24.48 0.58
CA GLU A 93 3.42 -23.70 -0.56
C GLU A 93 1.97 -23.22 -0.36
N ASN A 94 1.09 -24.10 0.13
CA ASN A 94 -0.31 -23.76 0.38
C ASN A 94 -0.48 -22.65 1.41
N ARG A 95 0.31 -22.64 2.49
CA ARG A 95 0.22 -21.60 3.52
C ARG A 95 0.75 -20.26 3.01
N VAL A 96 1.83 -20.28 2.21
CA VAL A 96 2.34 -19.08 1.52
C VAL A 96 1.26 -18.49 0.62
N ARG A 97 0.63 -19.31 -0.23
CA ARG A 97 -0.41 -18.88 -1.17
C ARG A 97 -1.62 -18.28 -0.45
N ALA A 98 -2.10 -18.93 0.62
CA ALA A 98 -3.21 -18.44 1.42
C ALA A 98 -2.91 -17.11 2.12
N HIS A 99 -1.70 -16.95 2.67
CA HIS A 99 -1.29 -15.71 3.34
C HIS A 99 -1.18 -14.53 2.38
N VAL A 100 -0.57 -14.74 1.20
CA VAL A 100 -0.50 -13.72 0.16
C VAL A 100 -1.91 -13.31 -0.27
N PHE A 101 -2.81 -14.27 -0.49
CA PHE A 101 -4.20 -14.00 -0.83
C PHE A 101 -4.92 -13.16 0.23
N LEU A 102 -4.85 -13.56 1.51
CA LEU A 102 -5.43 -12.82 2.62
C LEU A 102 -4.85 -11.41 2.75
N SER A 103 -3.54 -11.27 2.54
CA SER A 103 -2.87 -9.97 2.55
C SER A 103 -3.38 -9.05 1.44
N MET A 104 -3.58 -9.58 0.22
CA MET A 104 -4.15 -8.80 -0.89
C MET A 104 -5.60 -8.38 -0.62
N LEU A 105 -6.41 -9.29 -0.06
CA LEU A 105 -7.80 -8.99 0.29
C LEU A 105 -7.87 -7.90 1.37
N ALA A 106 -7.06 -8.04 2.42
CA ALA A 106 -7.00 -7.05 3.48
C ALA A 106 -6.53 -5.67 2.99
N LEU A 107 -5.55 -5.64 2.08
CA LEU A 107 -5.11 -4.41 1.44
C LEU A 107 -6.25 -3.76 0.66
N TYR A 108 -6.99 -4.55 -0.12
CA TYR A 108 -8.12 -4.07 -0.90
C TYR A 108 -9.22 -3.48 -0.01
N VAL A 109 -9.61 -4.18 1.06
CA VAL A 109 -10.59 -3.67 2.02
C VAL A 109 -10.09 -2.40 2.70
N THR A 110 -8.83 -2.36 3.12
CA THR A 110 -8.23 -1.18 3.76
C THR A 110 -8.23 0.02 2.82
N TRP A 111 -7.95 -0.19 1.53
CA TRP A 111 -7.98 0.87 0.53
C TRP A 111 -9.39 1.46 0.39
N HIS A 112 -10.41 0.61 0.21
CA HIS A 112 -11.82 1.03 0.14
C HIS A 112 -12.28 1.75 1.41
N MET A 113 -11.90 1.25 2.59
CA MET A 113 -12.23 1.91 3.85
C MET A 113 -11.57 3.28 3.97
N ARG A 114 -10.32 3.44 3.53
CA ARG A 114 -9.62 4.72 3.59
C ARG A 114 -10.22 5.75 2.63
N GLU A 115 -10.70 5.31 1.48
CA GLU A 115 -11.43 6.17 0.53
C GLU A 115 -12.75 6.63 1.15
N ALA A 116 -13.58 5.70 1.64
CA ALA A 116 -14.87 6.03 2.25
C ALA A 116 -14.74 6.88 3.52
N LEU A 117 -13.69 6.68 4.30
CA LEU A 117 -13.47 7.34 5.60
C LEU A 117 -12.55 8.56 5.49
N ALA A 118 -12.19 9.00 4.28
CA ALA A 118 -11.36 10.19 4.06
C ALA A 118 -11.82 11.45 4.83
N PRO A 119 -13.15 11.73 4.97
CA PRO A 119 -13.62 12.88 5.75
C PRO A 119 -13.21 12.84 7.23
N LEU A 120 -13.08 11.63 7.80
CA LEU A 120 -12.74 11.41 9.21
C LEU A 120 -11.23 11.30 9.47
N MET A 121 -10.42 11.34 8.41
CA MET A 121 -9.00 11.03 8.47
C MET A 121 -8.13 12.21 8.05
N PHE A 122 -6.82 12.09 8.30
CA PHE A 122 -5.78 12.95 7.71
C PHE A 122 -5.59 12.67 6.19
N ALA A 123 -6.69 12.62 5.45
CA ALA A 123 -6.71 12.48 4.01
C ALA A 123 -6.94 13.85 3.36
N ASP A 124 -6.17 14.11 2.31
CA ASP A 124 -6.42 15.23 1.41
C ASP A 124 -7.42 14.78 0.35
N GLU A 125 -8.62 15.36 0.38
CA GLU A 125 -9.72 15.00 -0.53
C GLU A 125 -9.72 15.86 -1.80
N GLU A 126 -8.97 16.97 -1.80
CA GLU A 126 -8.98 17.99 -2.85
C GLU A 126 -7.56 18.24 -3.36
N ILE A 127 -6.81 17.16 -3.61
CA ILE A 127 -5.42 17.23 -4.07
C ILE A 127 -5.36 18.08 -5.35
N PRO A 128 -4.61 19.20 -5.37
CA PRO A 128 -4.49 20.05 -6.55
C PRO A 128 -3.88 19.31 -7.73
N GLU A 129 -4.30 19.66 -8.95
CA GLU A 129 -3.71 19.10 -10.17
C GLU A 129 -2.21 19.39 -10.25
N HIS A 130 -1.43 18.37 -10.57
CA HIS A 130 0.02 18.44 -10.56
C HIS A 130 0.56 18.43 -12.00
N HIS A 131 1.01 19.60 -12.48
CA HIS A 131 1.45 19.75 -13.87
C HIS A 131 2.90 19.31 -14.14
N ASP A 132 3.72 19.16 -13.10
CA ASP A 132 5.11 18.69 -13.20
C ASP A 132 5.29 17.49 -12.27
N PRO A 133 5.45 16.27 -12.79
CA PRO A 133 5.54 15.07 -11.98
C PRO A 133 6.80 15.00 -11.13
N VAL A 134 7.81 15.86 -11.35
CA VAL A 134 9.07 15.89 -10.61
C VAL A 134 9.05 16.93 -9.49
N ALA A 135 8.19 17.94 -9.58
CA ALA A 135 8.04 18.97 -8.55
C ALA A 135 7.54 18.39 -7.20
N PRO A 136 7.74 19.12 -6.09
CA PRO A 136 7.17 18.74 -4.80
C PRO A 136 5.64 18.62 -4.85
N ALA A 137 5.11 17.63 -4.14
CA ALA A 137 3.66 17.43 -4.04
C ALA A 137 2.98 18.63 -3.37
N LEU A 138 1.87 19.09 -3.96
CA LEU A 138 1.04 20.15 -3.41
C LEU A 138 0.01 19.56 -2.44
N ARG A 139 -0.37 20.35 -1.43
CA ARG A 139 -1.44 20.02 -0.48
C ARG A 139 -2.58 21.01 -0.66
N SER A 140 -3.82 20.53 -0.49
CA SER A 140 -4.97 21.42 -0.47
C SER A 140 -5.01 22.26 0.81
N ARG A 141 -5.72 23.38 0.75
CA ARG A 141 -6.01 24.20 1.93
C ARG A 141 -6.77 23.40 2.99
N ALA A 142 -7.67 22.51 2.58
CA ALA A 142 -8.40 21.65 3.51
C ALA A 142 -7.46 20.71 4.27
N ALA A 143 -6.48 20.11 3.59
CA ALA A 143 -5.48 19.26 4.21
C ALA A 143 -4.54 20.02 5.16
N GLU A 144 -4.16 21.25 4.81
CA GLU A 144 -3.40 22.13 5.71
C GLU A 144 -4.19 22.47 6.98
N LEU A 145 -5.48 22.78 6.84
CA LEU A 145 -6.36 23.06 7.98
C LEU A 145 -6.56 21.84 8.87
N LYS A 146 -6.81 20.66 8.30
CA LYS A 146 -6.87 19.38 9.03
C LYS A 146 -5.59 19.16 9.82
N ASP A 147 -4.43 19.40 9.22
CA ASP A 147 -3.13 19.19 9.86
C ASP A 147 -2.86 20.22 10.99
N ALA A 148 -3.22 21.49 10.77
CA ALA A 148 -3.04 22.54 11.77
C ALA A 148 -3.97 22.39 12.97
N THR A 149 -5.23 22.04 12.74
CA THR A 149 -6.27 21.99 13.78
C THR A 149 -6.45 20.61 14.41
N LYS A 150 -6.02 19.55 13.71
CA LYS A 150 -6.31 18.15 14.03
C LYS A 150 -7.82 17.89 14.14
N ARG A 151 -8.63 18.64 13.40
CA ARG A 151 -10.10 18.55 13.38
C ARG A 151 -10.65 18.51 11.95
N GLY A 152 -11.81 17.88 11.80
CA GLY A 152 -12.59 17.79 10.58
C GLY A 152 -13.44 19.03 10.34
N ALA A 153 -14.19 19.04 9.23
CA ALA A 153 -15.07 20.14 8.86
C ALA A 153 -16.24 20.34 9.85
N ASP A 154 -16.67 19.26 10.50
CA ASP A 154 -17.65 19.23 11.59
C ASP A 154 -17.09 19.68 12.95
N GLY A 155 -15.78 19.94 13.02
CA GLY A 155 -15.07 20.27 14.24
C GLY A 155 -14.72 19.06 15.10
N GLU A 156 -15.04 17.84 14.69
CA GLU A 156 -14.65 16.62 15.42
C GLU A 156 -13.16 16.30 15.23
N PRO A 157 -12.50 15.59 16.16
CA PRO A 157 -11.13 15.15 15.97
C PRO A 157 -10.99 14.25 14.74
N ILE A 158 -9.96 14.46 13.92
CA ILE A 158 -9.62 13.53 12.84
C ILE A 158 -8.72 12.40 13.35
N HIS A 159 -8.86 11.24 12.72
CA HIS A 159 -8.26 9.99 13.15
C HIS A 159 -7.18 9.49 12.19
N SER A 160 -6.20 8.75 12.71
CA SER A 160 -5.45 7.82 11.88
C SER A 160 -6.31 6.57 11.67
N PHE A 161 -5.99 5.77 10.65
CA PHE A 161 -6.72 4.52 10.40
C PHE A 161 -6.70 3.61 11.62
N GLY A 162 -5.53 3.46 12.26
CA GLY A 162 -5.36 2.66 13.47
C GLY A 162 -6.19 3.17 14.67
N THR A 163 -6.23 4.49 14.92
CA THR A 163 -7.04 5.02 16.03
C THR A 163 -8.53 4.88 15.77
N LEU A 164 -8.96 4.99 14.50
CA LEU A 164 -10.34 4.76 14.11
C LEU A 164 -10.73 3.29 14.28
N LEU A 165 -9.90 2.35 13.82
CA LEU A 165 -10.12 0.91 14.04
C LEU A 165 -10.17 0.54 15.52
N ALA A 166 -9.27 1.10 16.34
CA ALA A 166 -9.28 0.88 17.78
C ALA A 166 -10.59 1.36 18.42
N HIS A 167 -11.10 2.51 17.99
CA HIS A 167 -12.38 3.02 18.45
C HIS A 167 -13.57 2.17 17.96
N LEU A 168 -13.54 1.68 16.72
CA LEU A 168 -14.54 0.74 16.21
C LEU A 168 -14.54 -0.58 17.00
N GLY A 169 -13.36 -1.04 17.45
CA GLY A 169 -13.23 -2.22 18.30
C GLY A 169 -13.92 -2.12 19.66
N THR A 170 -14.30 -0.92 20.09
CA THR A 170 -15.11 -0.73 21.32
C THR A 170 -16.59 -1.03 21.11
N LEU A 171 -17.05 -1.20 19.86
CA LEU A 171 -18.39 -1.68 19.54
C LEU A 171 -18.45 -3.20 19.80
N THR A 172 -18.73 -3.56 21.05
CA THR A 172 -18.82 -4.96 21.47
C THR A 172 -20.26 -5.47 21.54
N ARG A 173 -20.40 -6.79 21.36
CA ARG A 173 -21.57 -7.55 21.79
C ARG A 173 -21.26 -8.22 23.12
N ASN A 174 -22.07 -7.94 24.12
CA ASN A 174 -21.98 -8.51 25.45
C ASN A 174 -22.98 -9.65 25.59
N THR A 175 -22.50 -10.83 25.95
CA THR A 175 -23.35 -11.98 26.30
C THR A 175 -23.38 -12.10 27.81
N VAL A 176 -24.56 -11.92 28.40
CA VAL A 176 -24.79 -12.00 29.85
C VAL A 176 -25.53 -13.28 30.17
N GLU A 177 -24.92 -14.14 30.98
CA GLU A 177 -25.53 -15.37 31.49
C GLU A 177 -25.96 -15.15 32.94
N PHE A 178 -27.25 -15.35 33.24
CA PHE A 178 -27.80 -15.27 34.58
C PHE A 178 -27.81 -16.64 35.25
N THR A 179 -27.85 -16.65 36.58
CA THR A 179 -28.15 -17.86 37.34
C THR A 179 -29.47 -18.45 36.86
N GLN A 180 -29.49 -19.77 36.58
CA GLN A 180 -30.55 -20.53 35.89
C GLN A 180 -30.40 -20.66 34.35
N GLY A 181 -29.29 -20.17 33.76
CA GLY A 181 -28.96 -20.43 32.35
C GLY A 181 -29.68 -19.53 31.34
N VAL A 182 -30.21 -18.38 31.80
CA VAL A 182 -30.77 -17.37 30.90
C VAL A 182 -29.63 -16.60 30.25
N ILE A 183 -29.59 -16.57 28.92
CA ILE A 183 -28.58 -15.86 28.13
C ILE A 183 -29.24 -14.63 27.48
N ILE A 184 -28.66 -13.45 27.72
CA ILE A 184 -29.06 -12.19 27.06
C ILE A 184 -27.88 -11.67 26.23
N GLU A 185 -28.17 -11.32 24.98
CA GLU A 185 -27.19 -10.71 24.08
C GLU A 185 -27.49 -9.22 23.95
N GLN A 186 -26.54 -8.37 24.33
CA GLN A 186 -26.69 -6.93 24.28
C GLN A 186 -25.57 -6.32 23.44
N LEU A 187 -25.93 -5.60 22.40
CA LEU A 187 -24.98 -4.75 21.69
C LEU A 187 -24.74 -3.46 22.47
N SER A 188 -23.49 -3.02 22.50
CA SER A 188 -23.16 -1.67 22.96
C SER A 188 -23.88 -0.63 22.09
N VAL A 189 -24.34 0.45 22.72
CA VAL A 189 -24.94 1.58 21.99
C VAL A 189 -23.82 2.24 21.18
N PRO A 190 -23.92 2.31 19.84
CA PRO A 190 -22.87 2.90 19.03
C PRO A 190 -22.66 4.37 19.38
N THR A 191 -21.41 4.82 19.38
CA THR A 191 -21.08 6.25 19.51
C THR A 191 -21.45 7.01 18.22
N PRO A 192 -21.55 8.36 18.25
CA PRO A 192 -21.79 9.15 17.04
C PRO A 192 -20.75 8.87 15.94
N LEU A 193 -19.47 8.80 16.31
CA LEU A 193 -18.38 8.49 15.37
C LEU A 193 -18.51 7.07 14.80
N GLN A 194 -18.90 6.07 15.59
CA GLN A 194 -19.15 4.71 15.07
C GLN A 194 -20.30 4.72 14.05
N ARG A 195 -21.41 5.41 14.33
CA ARG A 195 -22.51 5.57 13.37
C ARG A 195 -22.04 6.22 12.07
N GLN A 196 -21.32 7.33 12.17
CA GLN A 196 -20.80 8.06 11.02
C GLN A 196 -19.88 7.19 10.14
N VAL A 197 -19.03 6.34 10.76
CA VAL A 197 -18.23 5.37 10.00
C VAL A 197 -19.10 4.42 9.19
N PHE A 198 -20.11 3.81 9.82
CA PHE A 198 -21.00 2.85 9.15
C PHE A 198 -21.86 3.51 8.04
N GLU A 199 -22.27 4.76 8.25
CA GLU A 199 -22.94 5.58 7.24
C GLU A 199 -22.02 5.85 6.04
N LEU A 200 -20.76 6.26 6.27
CA LEU A 200 -19.79 6.56 5.21
C LEU A 200 -19.41 5.33 4.37
N ILE A 201 -19.25 4.16 5.01
CA ILE A 201 -18.98 2.91 4.27
C ILE A 201 -20.24 2.32 3.61
N GLY A 202 -21.42 2.88 3.85
CA GLY A 202 -22.69 2.38 3.29
C GLY A 202 -23.10 1.01 3.81
N SER A 203 -22.72 0.65 5.05
CA SER A 203 -23.03 -0.64 5.66
C SER A 203 -23.85 -0.44 6.93
N PRO A 204 -24.88 -1.26 7.20
CA PRO A 204 -25.54 -1.23 8.50
C PRO A 204 -24.55 -1.64 9.60
N ILE A 205 -24.77 -1.10 10.80
CA ILE A 205 -24.05 -1.54 12.00
C ILE A 205 -24.41 -3.01 12.24
N PRO A 206 -23.43 -3.93 12.31
CA PRO A 206 -23.70 -5.34 12.45
C PRO A 206 -24.35 -5.60 13.81
N ILE A 207 -25.60 -6.06 13.77
CA ILE A 207 -26.37 -6.46 14.94
C ILE A 207 -26.30 -7.96 15.23
N THR A 208 -25.84 -8.76 14.27
CA THR A 208 -25.70 -10.23 14.38
C THR A 208 -24.41 -10.70 13.72
N ILE A 209 -23.78 -11.76 14.26
CA ILE A 209 -22.65 -12.45 13.60
C ILE A 209 -23.23 -13.66 12.87
N GLY A 210 -23.51 -13.49 11.57
CA GLY A 210 -24.00 -14.55 10.68
C GLY A 210 -25.50 -14.53 10.44
N GLY A 211 -25.89 -14.26 9.19
CA GLY A 211 -27.25 -14.46 8.68
C GLY A 211 -28.04 -13.17 8.46
N LYS A 212 -28.54 -13.02 7.22
CA LYS A 212 -29.41 -11.95 6.74
C LYS A 212 -30.40 -11.47 7.80
N SER A 213 -30.57 -10.16 7.89
CA SER A 213 -31.73 -9.51 8.51
C SER A 213 -32.99 -10.17 7.95
N THR A 214 -33.57 -11.12 8.68
CA THR A 214 -34.89 -11.62 8.37
C THR A 214 -35.85 -10.50 8.67
N GLU A 215 -36.25 -9.80 7.62
CA GLU A 215 -37.41 -8.93 7.56
C GLU A 215 -38.60 -9.71 8.17
N GLN A 216 -38.92 -9.41 9.43
CA GLN A 216 -40.20 -9.80 9.99
C GLN A 216 -41.26 -8.89 9.37
N LYS A 217 -41.83 -9.33 8.25
CA LYS A 217 -43.13 -8.85 7.80
C LYS A 217 -44.19 -9.34 8.79
N HIS A 218 -44.77 -8.39 9.51
CA HIS A 218 -46.11 -8.53 10.09
C HIS A 218 -47.17 -8.37 9.00
#